data_AF-A0A426U329-F1
#
_entry.id   AF-A0A426U329-F1
#
_cell.length_a   1.000
_cell.length_b   1.000
_cell.length_c   1.000
_cell.angle_alpha   90.00
_cell.angle_beta   90.00
_cell.angle_gamma   90.00
#
_symmetry.space_group_name_H-M   'P 1'
#
loop_
_entity.id
_entity.type
_entity.pdbx_description
1 polymer ?
#
loop_
_entity_poly.entity_id
_entity_poly.type
_entity_poly.pdbx_seq_one_letter_code
_entity_poly.pdbx_strand_id
1 'polypeptide(L)'
;MKRLRSHASRRIFGLGSRRRTTEHSMPFAERSAFILHLVSKNALAFGLAALMVISIGLLMVNFVGQVLQSARLDARRAEMEAEVAAIRAENGRLTGLVEYTESPVYTEMVARSQLGFAREGDVVILSRSEPVTPPDFLPSTEELISPVLAPQPENWRLWWRAFFPG
;
A
#
# COMPACT_ATOMS: atom_id res chain seq x y z
N MET A 1 20.14 -26.05 104.72
CA MET A 1 21.10 -25.96 105.85
C MET A 1 22.43 -25.43 105.30
N LYS A 2 22.79 -24.16 105.62
CA LYS A 2 23.92 -23.78 106.50
C LYS A 2 25.26 -24.40 106.05
N ARG A 3 26.06 -23.71 105.21
CA ARG A 3 27.20 -22.81 105.55
C ARG A 3 28.28 -23.48 106.41
N LEU A 4 29.54 -23.44 105.94
CA LEU A 4 30.77 -22.91 106.57
C LEU A 4 31.99 -23.57 105.89
N ARG A 5 32.84 -22.82 105.16
CA ARG A 5 34.15 -22.24 105.59
C ARG A 5 35.15 -23.34 105.99
N SER A 6 36.46 -23.31 105.72
CA SER A 6 37.45 -22.35 105.23
C SER A 6 38.79 -23.12 105.18
N HIS A 7 39.83 -22.46 104.66
CA HIS A 7 41.29 -22.75 104.71
C HIS A 7 41.82 -23.27 103.36
N ALA A 8 42.37 -22.42 102.48
CA ALA A 8 43.51 -21.52 102.62
C ALA A 8 44.80 -22.25 103.01
N SER A 9 45.51 -22.75 101.99
CA SER A 9 46.90 -23.19 102.09
C SER A 9 47.66 -22.62 100.89
N ARG A 10 48.55 -21.66 101.18
CA ARG A 10 49.55 -21.10 100.27
C ARG A 10 50.73 -22.07 100.13
N ARG A 11 51.13 -22.37 98.88
CA ARG A 11 52.55 -22.56 98.45
C ARG A 11 52.59 -22.13 96.98
N ILE A 12 53.13 -20.98 96.60
CA ILE A 12 54.55 -20.56 96.57
C ILE A 12 55.34 -21.37 95.53
N PHE A 13 55.59 -20.71 94.40
CA PHE A 13 56.63 -20.90 93.38
C PHE A 13 56.58 -22.10 92.43
N GLY A 14 56.53 -21.77 91.14
CA GLY A 14 56.74 -22.69 90.01
C GLY A 14 56.65 -21.91 88.69
N LEU A 15 57.76 -21.30 88.29
CA LEU A 15 57.94 -20.59 87.03
C LEU A 15 57.79 -21.52 85.81
N GLY A 16 57.18 -21.00 84.75
CA GLY A 16 57.60 -21.28 83.38
C GLY A 16 56.76 -22.30 82.59
N SER A 17 55.99 -21.82 81.61
CA SER A 17 56.29 -22.07 80.19
C SER A 17 55.15 -21.55 79.32
N ARG A 18 55.52 -20.60 78.47
CA ARG A 18 54.71 -19.97 77.42
C ARG A 18 54.96 -20.72 76.13
N ARG A 19 53.91 -21.28 75.49
CA ARG A 19 53.79 -21.67 74.06
C ARG A 19 52.47 -22.47 73.93
N ARG A 20 51.66 -22.42 72.88
CA ARG A 20 51.84 -21.99 71.50
C ARG A 20 50.44 -21.79 70.92
N THR A 21 50.25 -20.72 70.18
CA THR A 21 49.10 -20.47 69.30
C THR A 21 48.97 -21.57 68.25
N THR A 22 47.83 -22.25 68.21
CA THR A 22 47.43 -23.09 67.08
C THR A 22 46.62 -22.22 66.13
N GLU A 23 47.26 -21.84 65.03
CA GLU A 23 46.63 -21.20 63.87
C GLU A 23 45.52 -22.10 63.34
N HIS A 24 44.35 -21.51 63.20
CA HIS A 24 43.18 -22.11 62.59
C HIS A 24 43.37 -22.07 61.06
N SER A 25 43.90 -23.14 60.48
CA SER A 25 43.95 -23.29 59.02
C SER A 25 42.53 -23.57 58.50
N MET A 26 41.86 -22.56 57.95
CA MET A 26 40.66 -22.77 57.13
C MET A 26 41.06 -23.34 55.75
N PRO A 27 40.28 -24.28 55.18
CA PRO A 27 40.59 -24.91 53.91
C PRO A 27 40.45 -23.94 52.72
N PHE A 28 41.50 -23.88 51.90
CA PHE A 28 41.57 -23.15 50.62
C PHE A 28 40.51 -23.60 49.58
N ALA A 29 39.85 -24.74 49.81
CA ALA A 29 38.92 -25.38 48.88
C ALA A 29 37.58 -24.64 48.70
N GLU A 30 37.19 -23.73 49.60
CA GLU A 30 35.89 -23.03 49.50
C GLU A 30 35.92 -21.69 48.77
N ARG A 31 37.11 -21.16 48.43
CA ARG A 31 37.22 -19.84 47.77
C ARG A 31 36.95 -19.86 46.27
N SER A 32 37.00 -21.02 45.61
CA SER A 32 36.81 -21.14 44.17
C SER A 32 35.34 -21.24 43.74
N ALA A 33 34.43 -21.65 44.64
CA ALA A 33 33.02 -21.83 44.31
C ALA A 33 32.24 -20.50 44.15
N PHE A 34 32.71 -19.41 44.77
CA PHE A 34 31.97 -18.14 44.76
C PHE A 34 32.20 -17.32 43.49
N ILE A 35 33.36 -17.44 42.84
CA ILE A 35 33.71 -16.67 41.63
C ILE A 35 32.95 -17.20 40.39
N LEU A 36 32.64 -18.50 40.34
CA LEU A 36 31.89 -19.12 39.23
C LEU A 36 30.40 -18.72 39.19
N HIS A 37 29.77 -18.43 40.34
CA HIS A 37 28.35 -18.07 40.39
C HIS A 37 28.05 -16.59 40.08
N LEU A 38 29.04 -15.70 40.19
CA LEU A 38 28.86 -14.27 39.87
C LEU A 38 29.03 -13.98 38.37
N VAL A 39 29.93 -14.70 37.68
CA VAL A 39 30.14 -14.53 36.24
C VAL A 39 28.99 -15.16 35.43
N SER A 40 28.41 -16.27 35.90
CA SER A 40 27.36 -16.99 35.16
C SER A 40 26.01 -16.27 35.11
N LYS A 41 25.64 -15.53 36.17
CA LYS A 41 24.38 -14.76 36.20
C LYS A 41 24.37 -13.61 35.21
N ASN A 42 25.49 -12.89 35.10
CA ASN A 42 25.62 -11.79 34.14
C ASN A 42 25.67 -12.34 32.71
N ALA A 43 26.39 -13.44 32.47
CA ALA A 43 26.43 -14.08 31.15
C ALA A 43 25.05 -14.59 30.70
N LEU A 44 24.25 -15.18 31.61
CA LEU A 44 22.87 -15.58 31.31
C LEU A 44 21.97 -14.37 31.04
N ALA A 45 22.10 -13.30 31.82
CA ALA A 45 21.33 -12.07 31.60
C ALA A 45 21.66 -11.43 30.24
N PHE A 46 22.94 -11.37 29.85
CA PHE A 46 23.34 -10.88 28.53
C PHE A 46 22.86 -11.79 27.40
N GLY A 47 22.91 -13.11 27.57
CA GLY A 47 22.38 -14.06 26.58
C GLY A 47 20.87 -13.91 26.39
N LEU A 48 20.12 -13.75 27.49
CA LEU A 48 18.67 -13.53 27.44
C LEU A 48 18.34 -12.17 26.79
N ALA A 49 19.09 -11.12 27.12
CA ALA A 49 18.92 -9.80 26.51
C ALA A 49 19.21 -9.83 25.00
N ALA A 50 20.29 -10.50 24.58
CA ALA A 50 20.60 -10.68 23.16
C ALA A 50 19.49 -11.44 22.43
N LEU A 51 18.97 -12.53 23.02
CA LEU A 51 17.88 -13.30 22.45
C LEU A 51 16.60 -12.48 22.31
N MET A 52 16.27 -11.66 23.33
CA MET A 52 15.13 -10.73 23.26
C MET A 52 15.29 -9.71 22.14
N VAL A 53 16.47 -9.09 22.00
CA VAL A 53 16.74 -8.13 20.92
C VAL A 53 16.60 -8.79 19.55
N ILE A 54 17.15 -10.00 19.39
CA ILE A 54 17.02 -10.77 18.14
C ILE A 54 15.56 -11.11 17.86
N SER A 55 14.80 -11.59 18.84
CA SER A 55 13.38 -11.90 18.68
C SER A 55 12.56 -10.67 18.31
N ILE A 56 12.79 -9.53 18.95
CA ILE A 56 12.12 -8.26 18.63
C ILE A 56 12.47 -7.82 17.21
N GLY A 57 13.75 -7.90 16.83
CA GLY A 57 14.21 -7.59 15.47
C GLY A 57 13.52 -8.46 14.42
N LEU A 58 13.42 -9.78 14.68
CA LEU A 58 12.77 -10.72 13.76
C LEU A 58 11.27 -10.43 13.61
N LEU A 59 10.59 -10.14 14.72
CA LEU A 59 9.17 -9.77 14.73
C LEU A 59 8.94 -8.47 13.96
N MET A 60 9.81 -7.47 14.12
CA MET A 60 9.71 -6.20 13.39
C MET A 60 9.82 -6.40 11.88
N VAL A 61 10.79 -7.18 11.41
CA VAL A 61 10.95 -7.44 9.97
C VAL A 61 9.73 -8.15 9.39
N ASN A 62 9.21 -9.15 10.10
CA ASN A 62 8.01 -9.88 9.66
C ASN A 62 6.76 -8.98 9.64
N PHE A 63 6.60 -8.15 10.66
CA PHE A 63 5.46 -7.24 10.78
C PHE A 63 5.46 -6.17 9.67
N VAL A 64 6.61 -5.59 9.35
CA VAL A 64 6.73 -4.62 8.25
C VAL A 64 6.32 -5.25 6.93
N GLY A 65 6.77 -6.48 6.65
CA GLY A 65 6.36 -7.22 5.45
C GLY A 65 4.85 -7.43 5.39
N GLN A 66 4.24 -7.82 6.51
CA GLN A 66 2.80 -8.07 6.61
C GLN A 66 1.97 -6.79 6.41
N VAL A 67 2.40 -5.66 6.98
CA VAL A 67 1.72 -4.35 6.80
C VAL A 67 1.83 -3.86 5.35
N LEU A 68 2.99 -4.00 4.72
CA LEU A 68 3.13 -3.64 3.29
C LEU A 68 2.25 -4.54 2.40
N GLN A 69 2.19 -5.82 2.73
CA GLN A 69 1.37 -6.77 1.97
C GLN A 69 -0.13 -6.49 2.14
N SER A 70 -0.58 -6.16 3.36
CA SER A 70 -1.99 -5.79 3.58
C SER A 70 -2.35 -4.52 2.81
N ALA A 71 -1.50 -3.48 2.87
CA ALA A 71 -1.74 -2.24 2.13
C ALA A 71 -1.81 -2.47 0.61
N ARG A 72 -0.96 -3.35 0.06
CA ARG A 72 -1.01 -3.74 -1.36
C ARG A 72 -2.28 -4.50 -1.72
N LEU A 73 -2.74 -5.39 -0.84
CA LEU A 73 -3.98 -6.15 -1.06
C LEU A 73 -5.20 -5.22 -1.02
N ASP A 74 -5.22 -4.26 -0.09
CA ASP A 74 -6.32 -3.31 0.02
C ASP A 74 -6.36 -2.35 -1.18
N ALA A 75 -5.20 -1.89 -1.65
CA ALA A 75 -5.11 -1.11 -2.89
C ALA A 75 -5.65 -1.89 -4.10
N ARG A 76 -5.29 -3.17 -4.24
CA ARG A 76 -5.80 -4.04 -5.32
C ARG A 76 -7.30 -4.30 -5.20
N ARG A 77 -7.82 -4.47 -3.98
CA ARG A 77 -9.26 -4.61 -3.75
C ARG A 77 -10.01 -3.36 -4.20
N ALA A 78 -9.54 -2.18 -3.80
CA ALA A 78 -10.15 -0.91 -4.19
C ALA A 78 -10.13 -0.71 -5.71
N GLU A 79 -9.05 -1.09 -6.38
CA GLU A 79 -8.95 -1.05 -7.85
C GLU A 79 -9.98 -1.99 -8.51
N MET A 80 -10.07 -3.24 -8.06
CA MET A 80 -11.06 -4.20 -8.58
C MET A 80 -12.50 -3.77 -8.30
N GLU A 81 -12.78 -3.20 -7.14
CA GLU A 81 -14.10 -2.67 -6.80
C GLU A 81 -14.49 -1.50 -7.71
N ALA A 82 -13.55 -0.60 -8.01
CA ALA A 82 -13.76 0.49 -8.95
C ALA A 82 -14.01 -0.01 -10.38
N GLU A 83 -13.26 -1.01 -10.84
CA GLU A 83 -13.46 -1.63 -12.15
C GLU A 83 -14.84 -2.30 -12.25
N VAL A 84 -15.24 -3.07 -11.24
CA VAL A 84 -16.56 -3.69 -11.18
C VAL A 84 -17.67 -2.64 -11.18
N ALA A 85 -17.51 -1.54 -10.45
CA ALA A 85 -18.47 -0.44 -10.45
C ALA A 85 -18.60 0.20 -11.83
N ALA A 86 -17.48 0.42 -12.53
CA ALA A 86 -17.47 0.95 -13.89
C ALA A 86 -18.18 0.00 -14.88
N ILE A 87 -17.89 -1.30 -14.82
CA ILE A 87 -18.52 -2.31 -15.68
C ILE A 87 -20.03 -2.39 -15.42
N ARG A 88 -20.47 -2.28 -14.17
CA ARG A 88 -21.91 -2.27 -13.83
C ARG A 88 -22.60 -1.02 -14.35
N ALA A 89 -21.97 0.15 -14.21
CA ALA A 89 -22.51 1.40 -14.74
C ALA A 89 -22.65 1.33 -16.27
N GLU A 90 -21.64 0.80 -16.95
CA GLU A 90 -21.67 0.66 -18.40
C GLU A 90 -22.71 -0.37 -18.86
N ASN A 91 -22.82 -1.51 -18.19
CA ASN A 91 -23.90 -2.46 -18.46
C ASN A 91 -25.28 -1.81 -18.28
N GLY A 92 -25.51 -1.06 -17.19
CA GLY A 92 -26.77 -0.36 -16.99
C GLY A 92 -27.09 0.62 -18.12
N ARG A 93 -26.08 1.37 -18.59
CA ARG A 93 -26.20 2.27 -19.74
C ARG A 93 -26.57 1.52 -21.02
N LEU A 94 -25.87 0.42 -21.31
CA LEU A 94 -26.09 -0.39 -22.50
C LEU A 94 -27.46 -1.07 -22.48
N THR A 95 -27.87 -1.63 -21.34
CA THR A 95 -29.21 -2.21 -21.18
C THR A 95 -30.30 -1.18 -21.40
N GLY A 96 -30.14 0.04 -20.86
CA GLY A 96 -31.10 1.12 -21.09
C GLY A 96 -31.18 1.56 -22.56
N LEU A 97 -30.05 1.55 -23.28
CA LEU A 97 -30.05 1.81 -24.72
C LEU A 97 -30.77 0.71 -25.50
N VAL A 98 -30.53 -0.56 -25.17
CA VAL A 98 -31.20 -1.69 -25.80
C VAL A 98 -32.71 -1.57 -25.58
N GLU A 99 -33.15 -1.37 -24.35
CA GLU A 99 -34.57 -1.20 -24.01
C GLU A 99 -35.20 -0.01 -24.75
N TYR A 100 -34.49 1.11 -24.85
CA TYR A 100 -34.94 2.26 -25.64
C TYR A 100 -35.09 1.89 -27.13
N THR A 101 -34.11 1.21 -27.72
CA THR A 101 -34.17 0.81 -29.13
C THR A 101 -35.26 -0.22 -29.43
N GLU A 102 -35.59 -1.07 -28.46
CA GLU A 102 -36.68 -2.05 -28.57
C GLU A 102 -38.05 -1.41 -28.30
N SER A 103 -38.08 -0.18 -27.75
CA SER A 103 -39.34 0.49 -27.41
C SER A 103 -40.15 0.89 -28.66
N PRO A 104 -41.50 0.91 -28.54
CA PRO A 104 -42.37 1.39 -29.61
C PRO A 104 -42.08 2.84 -30.02
N VAL A 105 -41.62 3.67 -29.09
CA VAL A 105 -41.27 5.07 -29.33
C VAL A 105 -40.10 5.19 -30.31
N TYR A 106 -39.06 4.37 -30.13
CA TYR A 106 -37.94 4.34 -31.06
C TYR A 106 -38.37 3.85 -32.44
N THR A 107 -39.22 2.81 -32.49
CA THR A 107 -39.77 2.28 -33.75
C THR A 107 -40.57 3.36 -34.50
N GLU A 108 -41.42 4.11 -33.80
CA GLU A 108 -42.21 5.21 -34.37
C GLU A 108 -41.32 6.36 -34.86
N MET A 109 -40.28 6.69 -34.11
CA MET A 109 -39.31 7.71 -34.48
C MET A 109 -38.50 7.33 -35.74
N VAL A 110 -38.07 6.07 -35.85
CA VAL A 110 -37.43 5.55 -37.07
C VAL A 110 -38.42 5.54 -38.25
N ALA A 111 -39.66 5.10 -38.02
CA ALA A 111 -40.71 5.10 -39.05
C ALA A 111 -40.97 6.50 -39.61
N ARG A 112 -41.03 7.53 -38.74
CA ARG A 112 -41.20 8.93 -39.17
C ARG A 112 -39.97 9.51 -39.85
N SER A 113 -38.80 9.36 -39.24
CA SER A 113 -37.59 10.06 -39.67
C SER A 113 -36.91 9.44 -40.88
N GLN A 114 -36.87 8.11 -40.96
CA GLN A 114 -36.13 7.40 -42.01
C GLN A 114 -37.03 6.86 -43.11
N LEU A 115 -38.23 6.41 -42.75
CA LEU A 115 -39.16 5.77 -43.69
C LEU A 115 -40.24 6.74 -44.19
N GLY A 116 -40.34 7.94 -43.60
CA GLY A 116 -41.36 8.93 -43.96
C GLY A 116 -42.79 8.48 -43.65
N PHE A 117 -42.97 7.47 -42.80
CA PHE A 117 -44.28 6.99 -42.38
C PHE A 117 -44.88 7.93 -41.34
N ALA A 118 -46.18 8.17 -41.43
CA ALA A 118 -46.95 8.94 -40.47
C ALA A 118 -47.96 8.04 -39.76
N ARG A 119 -48.40 8.43 -38.56
CA ARG A 119 -49.40 7.64 -37.82
C ARG A 119 -50.76 7.78 -38.49
N GLU A 120 -51.62 6.79 -38.32
CA GLU A 120 -52.99 6.86 -38.81
C GLU A 120 -53.73 8.05 -38.16
N GLY A 121 -54.16 8.99 -38.99
CA GLY A 121 -54.75 10.27 -38.57
C GLY A 121 -53.81 11.49 -38.62
N ASP A 122 -52.51 11.31 -38.87
CA ASP A 122 -51.55 12.42 -39.02
C ASP A 122 -51.70 13.08 -40.42
N VAL A 123 -51.58 14.42 -40.48
CA VAL A 123 -51.56 15.18 -41.75
C VAL A 123 -50.13 15.32 -42.24
N VAL A 124 -49.78 14.65 -43.34
CA VAL A 124 -48.45 14.72 -43.95
C VAL A 124 -48.34 15.96 -44.84
N ILE A 125 -47.49 16.91 -44.45
CA ILE A 125 -47.19 18.10 -45.24
C ILE A 125 -45.95 17.83 -46.10
N LEU A 126 -46.14 17.68 -47.40
CA LEU A 126 -45.05 17.54 -48.37
C LEU A 126 -44.60 18.95 -48.79
N SER A 127 -43.41 19.36 -48.36
CA SER A 127 -42.80 20.60 -48.84
C SER A 127 -42.37 20.41 -50.29
N ARG A 128 -43.17 20.90 -51.24
CA ARG A 128 -42.74 21.07 -52.63
C ARG A 128 -41.74 22.23 -52.65
N SER A 129 -40.45 21.92 -52.62
CA SER A 129 -39.44 22.89 -53.06
C SER A 129 -39.67 23.11 -54.56
N GLU A 130 -40.25 24.25 -54.93
CA GLU A 130 -40.01 24.74 -56.29
C GLU A 130 -38.50 24.82 -56.48
N PRO A 131 -37.97 24.43 -57.65
CA PRO A 131 -36.59 24.77 -57.97
C PRO A 131 -36.52 26.28 -57.86
N VAL A 132 -35.80 26.76 -56.84
CA VAL A 132 -35.37 28.15 -56.79
C VAL A 132 -34.51 28.31 -58.02
N THR A 133 -35.10 28.83 -59.11
CA THR A 133 -34.34 29.40 -60.20
C THR A 133 -33.40 30.38 -59.51
N PRO A 134 -32.08 30.14 -59.53
CA PRO A 134 -31.15 31.12 -59.03
C PRO A 134 -31.50 32.43 -59.72
N PRO A 135 -31.54 33.58 -59.02
CA PRO A 135 -31.53 34.85 -59.70
C PRO A 135 -30.44 34.79 -60.76
N ASP A 136 -30.70 35.28 -61.97
CA ASP A 136 -29.66 35.56 -62.96
C ASP A 136 -28.69 36.57 -62.32
N PHE A 137 -27.79 36.05 -61.50
CA PHE A 137 -26.56 36.71 -61.13
C PHE A 137 -25.79 36.72 -62.43
N LEU A 138 -25.86 37.85 -63.13
CA LEU A 138 -24.82 38.24 -64.07
C LEU A 138 -23.49 37.88 -63.41
N PRO A 139 -22.57 37.16 -64.08
CA PRO A 139 -21.28 36.88 -63.51
C PRO A 139 -20.56 38.22 -63.38
N SER A 140 -20.66 38.84 -62.20
CA SER A 140 -19.61 39.69 -61.71
C SER A 140 -18.39 38.79 -61.68
N THR A 141 -17.49 39.01 -62.63
CA THR A 141 -16.10 38.54 -62.60
C THR A 141 -15.39 39.16 -61.39
N GLU A 142 -15.84 38.82 -60.19
CA GLU A 142 -14.91 38.64 -59.09
C GLU A 142 -14.31 37.27 -59.36
N GLU A 143 -13.06 37.29 -59.82
CA GLU A 143 -12.21 36.12 -59.82
C GLU A 143 -12.37 35.47 -58.45
N LEU A 144 -13.12 34.36 -58.40
CA LEU A 144 -12.93 33.33 -57.41
C LEU A 144 -11.47 32.92 -57.58
N ILE A 145 -10.59 33.60 -56.85
CA ILE A 145 -9.30 33.06 -56.47
C ILE A 145 -9.67 31.86 -55.61
N SER A 146 -10.01 30.75 -56.27
CA SER A 146 -9.84 29.45 -55.68
C SER A 146 -8.38 29.45 -55.25
N PRO A 147 -8.06 29.32 -53.95
CA PRO A 147 -6.68 29.12 -53.58
C PRO A 147 -6.25 27.89 -54.36
N VAL A 148 -5.34 28.09 -55.33
CA VAL A 148 -4.66 26.98 -55.98
C VAL A 148 -4.14 26.15 -54.82
N LEU A 149 -4.72 24.97 -54.65
CA LEU A 149 -4.34 24.06 -53.59
C LEU A 149 -2.90 23.67 -53.90
N ALA A 150 -1.95 24.44 -53.36
CA ALA A 150 -0.55 24.09 -53.47
C ALA A 150 -0.43 22.66 -52.97
N PRO A 151 0.26 21.75 -53.69
CA PRO A 151 0.36 20.37 -53.27
C PRO A 151 0.95 20.35 -51.86
N GLN A 152 0.08 20.06 -50.88
CA GLN A 152 0.48 19.94 -49.49
C GLN A 152 1.53 18.83 -49.43
N PRO A 153 2.69 19.06 -48.78
CA PRO A 153 3.67 18.00 -48.64
C PRO A 153 3.02 16.81 -47.93
N GLU A 154 3.19 15.61 -48.49
CA GLU A 154 2.66 14.38 -47.89
C GLU A 154 3.12 14.26 -46.43
N ASN A 155 2.21 13.90 -45.52
CA ASN A 155 2.43 13.93 -44.07
C ASN A 155 3.74 13.22 -43.64
N TRP A 156 4.14 12.12 -44.31
CA TRP A 156 5.36 11.39 -43.98
C TRP A 156 6.65 12.22 -44.19
N ARG A 157 6.67 13.15 -45.15
CA ARG A 157 7.82 14.04 -45.38
C ARG A 157 8.00 15.04 -44.24
N LEU A 158 6.90 15.45 -43.62
CA LEU A 158 6.93 16.32 -42.44
C LEU A 158 7.54 15.58 -41.23
N TRP A 159 7.10 14.32 -41.01
CA TRP A 159 7.66 13.47 -39.96
C TRP A 159 9.15 13.21 -40.18
N TRP A 160 9.56 12.90 -41.41
CA TRP A 160 10.96 12.63 -41.72
C TRP A 160 11.90 13.80 -41.37
N ARG A 161 11.50 15.05 -41.69
CA ARG A 161 12.28 16.24 -41.33
C ARG A 161 12.32 16.49 -39.83
N ALA A 162 11.28 16.12 -39.09
CA ALA A 162 11.26 16.25 -37.64
C ALA A 162 12.24 15.29 -36.96
N PHE A 163 12.41 14.08 -37.51
CA PHE A 163 13.34 13.08 -36.95
C PHE A 163 14.78 13.27 -37.40
N PHE A 164 15.02 13.89 -38.56
CA PHE A 164 16.36 14.10 -39.11
C PHE A 164 16.58 15.56 -39.54
N PRO A 165 16.67 16.51 -38.59
CA PRO A 165 17.14 17.86 -38.88
C PRO A 165 18.64 17.80 -39.17
N GLY A 166 19.05 18.37 -40.30
CA GLY A 166 20.47 18.50 -40.70
C GLY A 166 21.22 19.55 -39.89
#